data_AF-A0A7W5NUQ6-F1
#
_entry.id   AF-A0A7W5NUQ6-F1
#
_cell.length_a   1.000
_cell.length_b   1.000
_cell.length_c   1.000
_cell.angle_alpha   90.00
_cell.angle_beta   90.00
_cell.angle_gamma   90.00
#
_symmetry.space_group_name_H-M   'P 1'
#
loop_
_entity.id
_entity.type
_entity.pdbx_description
1 polymer ?
#
loop_
_entity_poly.entity_id
_entity_poly.type
_entity_poly.pdbx_seq_one_letter_code
_entity_poly.pdbx_strand_id
1 'polypeptide(L)'
;MDAISLFIVGMGAIAMLAVAAWFAWLVAWRSDMPMSARRSFILVCLLLSFGFFMLAGVAFLPLGLADVFVVPQWAAGNHERTAIAVHFLSEYGPITACLIAGLLASFIVPLKLRHVWPQMRLVMRGGK
;
A
#
# COMPACT_ATOMS: atom_id res chain seq x y z
N MET A 1 -17.60 -1.99 9.96
CA MET A 1 -16.15 -2.26 10.03
C MET A 1 -15.79 -2.30 11.50
N ASP A 2 -15.49 -3.49 12.01
CA ASP A 2 -15.39 -3.70 13.44
C ASP A 2 -14.03 -3.24 13.98
N ALA A 3 -13.96 -2.94 15.28
CA ALA A 3 -12.73 -2.47 15.93
C ALA A 3 -11.54 -3.42 15.69
N ILE A 4 -11.82 -4.72 15.55
CA ILE A 4 -10.84 -5.77 15.25
C ILE A 4 -10.25 -5.60 13.85
N SER A 5 -11.07 -5.37 12.82
CA SER A 5 -10.60 -5.17 11.44
C SER A 5 -9.76 -3.90 11.32
N LEU A 6 -10.15 -2.83 12.03
CA LEU A 6 -9.38 -1.58 12.07
C LEU A 6 -8.03 -1.77 12.78
N PHE A 7 -7.99 -2.58 13.85
CA PHE A 7 -6.74 -2.95 14.52
C PHE A 7 -5.82 -3.78 13.63
N ILE A 8 -6.34 -4.78 12.90
CA ILE A 8 -5.56 -5.61 11.98
C ILE A 8 -4.97 -4.77 10.84
N VAL A 9 -5.76 -3.89 10.23
CA VAL A 9 -5.29 -2.99 9.17
C VAL A 9 -4.23 -2.02 9.70
N GLY A 10 -4.45 -1.45 10.89
CA GLY A 10 -3.48 -0.56 11.54
C GLY A 10 -2.15 -1.24 11.84
N MET A 11 -2.19 -2.42 12.47
CA MET A 11 -1.00 -3.22 12.74
C MET A 11 -0.29 -3.68 11.46
N GLY A 12 -1.06 -4.06 10.43
CA GLY A 12 -0.54 -4.43 9.12
C GLY A 12 0.17 -3.28 8.42
N ALA A 13 -0.40 -2.07 8.46
CA ALA A 13 0.23 -0.87 7.92
C ALA A 13 1.54 -0.52 8.66
N ILE A 14 1.55 -0.62 9.99
CA ILE A 14 2.76 -0.38 10.80
C ILE A 14 3.85 -1.41 10.46
N ALA A 15 3.50 -2.70 10.42
CA ALA A 15 4.42 -3.77 10.07
C ALA A 15 5.00 -3.58 8.67
N MET A 16 4.16 -3.21 7.70
CA MET A 16 4.58 -2.91 6.34
C MET A 16 5.54 -1.72 6.27
N LEU A 17 5.26 -0.63 6.99
CA LEU A 17 6.16 0.53 7.05
C LEU A 17 7.50 0.16 7.70
N ALA A 18 7.49 -0.67 8.74
CA ALA A 18 8.71 -1.17 9.37
C ALA A 18 9.53 -2.01 8.37
N VAL A 19 8.89 -2.89 7.60
CA VAL A 19 9.54 -3.69 6.54
C VAL A 19 10.10 -2.78 5.45
N ALA A 20 9.33 -1.80 4.98
CA ALA A 20 9.77 -0.84 3.97
C ALA A 20 10.96 0.00 4.46
N ALA A 21 10.93 0.48 5.71
CA ALA A 21 12.05 1.20 6.33
C ALA A 21 13.30 0.33 6.42
N TRP A 22 13.16 -0.92 6.89
CA TRP A 22 14.25 -1.88 7.00
C TRP A 22 14.87 -2.19 5.64
N PHE A 23 14.04 -2.46 4.63
CA PHE A 23 14.51 -2.78 3.28
C PHE A 23 15.16 -1.56 2.62
N ALA A 24 14.57 -0.38 2.76
CA ALA A 24 15.16 0.87 2.28
C ALA A 24 16.50 1.18 2.96
N TRP A 25 16.62 0.90 4.27
CA TRP A 25 17.89 1.02 4.99
C TRP A 25 18.95 0.08 4.45
N LEU A 26 18.59 -1.19 4.24
CA LEU A 26 19.50 -2.23 3.72
C LEU A 26 19.99 -1.87 2.31
N VAL A 27 19.09 -1.40 1.45
CA VAL A 27 19.41 -0.91 0.10
C VAL A 27 20.28 0.34 0.14
N ALA A 28 19.97 1.31 1.01
CA ALA A 28 20.75 2.54 1.16
C ALA A 28 22.17 2.29 1.70
N TRP A 29 22.32 1.31 2.61
CA TRP A 29 23.61 0.92 3.17
C TRP A 29 24.49 0.26 2.11
N ARG A 30 23.91 -0.61 1.26
CA ARG A 30 24.62 -1.30 0.18
C ARG A 30 24.97 -0.41 -1.02
N SER A 31 24.46 0.81 -1.07
CA SER A 31 24.58 1.72 -2.22
C SER A 31 25.54 2.89 -1.98
N ASP A 32 26.37 2.83 -0.93
CA ASP A 32 27.36 3.85 -0.56
C ASP A 32 26.85 5.31 -0.63
N MET A 33 25.57 5.50 -0.29
CA MET A 33 24.97 6.83 -0.33
C MET A 33 25.52 7.70 0.81
N PRO A 34 25.81 9.00 0.58
CA PRO A 34 26.17 9.92 1.64
C PRO A 34 25.05 10.05 2.67
N MET A 35 25.44 10.15 3.94
CA MET A 35 24.55 10.12 5.12
C MET A 35 23.38 11.11 5.03
N SER A 36 23.61 12.30 4.46
CA SER A 36 22.59 13.35 4.30
C SER A 36 21.43 12.95 3.40
N ALA A 37 21.65 12.09 2.42
CA ALA A 37 20.60 11.69 1.47
C ALA A 37 20.14 10.24 1.63
N ARG A 38 20.63 9.52 2.66
CA ARG A 38 20.02 8.25 3.13
C ARG A 38 18.66 8.50 3.77
N ARG A 39 18.55 9.55 4.61
CA ARG A 39 17.29 9.90 5.28
C ARG A 39 16.18 10.25 4.29
N SER A 40 16.49 11.10 3.30
CA SER A 40 15.53 11.45 2.24
C SER A 40 15.12 10.24 1.41
N PHE A 41 16.05 9.34 1.10
CA PHE A 41 15.75 8.10 0.38
C PHE A 41 14.76 7.21 1.14
N ILE A 42 15.02 6.99 2.42
CA ILE A 42 14.15 6.16 3.28
C ILE A 42 12.76 6.79 3.42
N LEU A 43 12.69 8.11 3.64
CA LEU A 43 11.42 8.82 3.70
C LEU A 43 10.62 8.71 2.40
N VAL A 44 11.26 8.88 1.24
CA VAL A 44 10.59 8.75 -0.05
C VAL A 44 10.11 7.31 -0.28
N CYS A 45 10.92 6.31 0.09
CA CYS A 45 10.51 4.90 0.01
C CYS A 45 9.30 4.59 0.90
N LEU A 46 9.30 5.12 2.13
CA LEU A 46 8.17 4.99 3.06
C LEU A 46 6.92 5.66 2.51
N LEU A 47 7.04 6.90 2.01
CA LEU A 47 5.92 7.66 1.47
C LEU A 47 5.30 6.98 0.25
N LEU A 48 6.13 6.49 -0.68
CA LEU A 48 5.70 5.76 -1.86
C LEU A 48 5.03 4.44 -1.48
N SER A 49 5.63 3.65 -0.59
CA SER A 49 5.06 2.37 -0.14
C SER A 49 3.71 2.59 0.55
N PHE A 50 3.61 3.62 1.40
CA PHE A 50 2.35 4.04 2.02
C PHE A 50 1.32 4.51 0.98
N GLY A 51 1.77 5.27 -0.03
CA GLY A 51 0.92 5.71 -1.14
C GLY A 51 0.31 4.54 -1.91
N PHE A 52 1.11 3.50 -2.22
CA PHE A 52 0.61 2.28 -2.86
C PHE A 52 -0.40 1.52 -1.99
N PHE A 53 -0.15 1.43 -0.68
CA PHE A 53 -1.09 0.85 0.27
C PHE A 53 -2.43 1.60 0.27
N MET A 54 -2.41 2.93 0.32
CA MET A 54 -3.62 3.76 0.30
C MET A 54 -4.34 3.69 -1.06
N LEU A 55 -3.61 3.71 -2.17
CA LEU A 55 -4.17 3.58 -3.52
C LEU A 55 -4.88 2.24 -3.70
N ALA A 56 -4.30 1.15 -3.20
CA ALA A 56 -4.95 -0.15 -3.19
C ALA A 56 -6.27 -0.07 -2.41
N GLY A 57 -6.29 0.54 -1.22
CA GLY A 57 -7.52 0.70 -0.45
C GLY A 57 -8.60 1.50 -1.17
N VAL A 58 -8.24 2.61 -1.80
CA VAL A 58 -9.17 3.47 -2.56
C VAL A 58 -9.71 2.74 -3.80
N ALA A 59 -8.93 1.88 -4.44
CA ALA A 59 -9.39 1.11 -5.61
C ALA A 59 -10.55 0.16 -5.28
N PHE A 60 -10.68 -0.29 -4.02
CA PHE A 60 -11.77 -1.15 -3.56
C PHE A 60 -12.96 -0.40 -2.96
N LEU A 61 -12.91 0.94 -2.87
CA LEU A 61 -14.03 1.76 -2.42
C LEU A 61 -15.34 1.50 -3.19
N PRO A 62 -15.33 1.34 -4.53
CA PRO A 62 -16.53 1.00 -5.30
C PRO A 62 -17.16 -0.33 -4.90
N LEU A 63 -16.33 -1.28 -4.45
CA LEU A 63 -16.76 -2.60 -4.01
C LEU A 63 -17.47 -2.55 -2.65
N GLY A 64 -16.95 -1.73 -1.73
CA GLY A 64 -17.64 -1.44 -0.47
C GLY A 64 -18.97 -0.70 -0.68
N LEU A 65 -19.05 0.20 -1.66
CA LEU A 65 -20.32 0.85 -2.04
C LEU A 65 -21.30 -0.16 -2.65
N ALA A 66 -20.83 -1.07 -3.51
CA ALA A 66 -21.67 -2.12 -4.10
C ALA A 66 -22.25 -3.05 -3.02
N ASP A 67 -21.49 -3.37 -1.98
CA ASP A 67 -21.97 -4.18 -0.85
C ASP A 67 -23.07 -3.47 -0.04
N VAL A 68 -22.97 -2.17 0.19
CA VAL A 68 -23.99 -1.44 0.94
C VAL A 68 -25.27 -1.22 0.13
N PHE A 69 -25.14 -0.86 -1.16
CA PHE A 69 -26.28 -0.40 -1.96
C PHE A 69 -26.90 -1.47 -2.86
N VAL A 70 -26.12 -2.46 -3.30
CA VAL A 70 -26.52 -3.39 -4.37
C VAL A 70 -26.75 -4.81 -3.84
N VAL A 71 -25.93 -5.29 -2.91
CA VAL A 71 -26.06 -6.63 -2.32
C VAL A 71 -27.41 -6.88 -1.66
N PRO A 72 -28.04 -5.95 -0.90
CA PRO A 72 -29.37 -6.17 -0.32
C PRO A 72 -30.46 -6.36 -1.39
N GLN A 73 -30.33 -5.66 -2.52
CA GLN A 73 -31.27 -5.77 -3.64
C GLN A 73 -31.12 -7.09 -4.40
N TRP A 74 -29.88 -7.56 -4.58
CA TRP A 74 -29.60 -8.85 -5.20
C TRP A 74 -29.98 -10.04 -4.33
N ALA A 75 -29.80 -9.93 -3.00
CA ALA A 75 -30.27 -10.94 -2.06
C ALA A 75 -31.81 -11.09 -2.10
N ALA A 76 -32.55 -9.98 -2.21
CA ALA A 76 -34.00 -10.00 -2.34
C ALA A 76 -34.50 -10.51 -3.71
N GLY A 77 -33.66 -10.46 -4.74
CA GLY A 77 -34.01 -10.78 -6.13
C GLY A 77 -33.66 -12.19 -6.61
N ASN A 78 -33.51 -13.18 -5.72
CA ASN A 78 -33.03 -14.55 -6.02
C ASN A 78 -31.58 -14.66 -6.57
N HIS A 79 -30.77 -13.60 -6.44
CA HIS A 79 -29.37 -13.58 -6.87
C HIS A 79 -28.40 -13.77 -5.68
N GLU A 80 -28.75 -14.68 -4.77
CA GLU A 80 -28.06 -14.89 -3.49
C GLU A 80 -26.58 -15.26 -3.66
N ARG A 81 -26.23 -16.09 -4.64
CA ARG A 81 -24.83 -16.50 -4.86
C ARG A 81 -23.92 -15.32 -5.22
N THR A 82 -24.41 -14.41 -6.05
CA THR A 82 -23.69 -13.17 -6.43
C THR A 82 -23.65 -12.18 -5.28
N ALA A 83 -24.72 -12.07 -4.49
CA ALA A 83 -24.75 -11.24 -3.29
C ALA A 83 -23.71 -11.71 -2.26
N ILE A 84 -23.63 -13.02 -1.98
CA ILE A 84 -22.65 -13.63 -1.08
C ILE A 84 -21.22 -13.41 -1.60
N ALA A 85 -20.98 -13.60 -2.90
CA ALA A 85 -19.66 -13.42 -3.49
C ALA A 85 -19.17 -11.97 -3.37
N VAL A 86 -20.03 -10.98 -3.62
CA VAL A 86 -19.67 -9.57 -3.50
C VAL A 86 -19.48 -9.15 -2.05
N HIS A 87 -20.31 -9.65 -1.13
CA HIS A 87 -20.13 -9.42 0.31
C HIS A 87 -18.80 -9.99 0.83
N PHE A 88 -18.48 -11.23 0.45
CA PHE A 88 -17.20 -11.83 0.84
C PHE A 88 -16.01 -11.05 0.25
N LEU A 89 -16.14 -10.59 -1.00
CA LEU A 89 -15.09 -9.83 -1.67
C LEU A 89 -14.96 -8.41 -1.11
N SER A 90 -16.04 -7.76 -0.66
CA SER A 90 -15.99 -6.45 -0.01
C SER A 90 -15.40 -6.53 1.40
N GLU A 91 -15.65 -7.63 2.12
CA GLU A 91 -15.21 -7.79 3.50
C GLU A 91 -13.72 -8.13 3.59
N TYR A 92 -13.24 -9.06 2.78
CA TYR A 92 -11.85 -9.54 2.84
C TYR A 92 -10.95 -8.98 1.74
N GLY A 93 -11.50 -8.71 0.56
CA GLY A 93 -10.75 -8.27 -0.63
C GLY A 93 -9.92 -7.00 -0.40
N PRO A 94 -10.47 -5.90 0.16
CA PRO A 94 -9.72 -4.67 0.37
C PRO A 94 -8.53 -4.88 1.32
N ILE A 95 -8.73 -5.59 2.43
CA ILE A 95 -7.68 -5.83 3.42
C ILE A 95 -6.54 -6.65 2.81
N THR A 96 -6.88 -7.76 2.15
CA THR A 96 -5.88 -8.63 1.51
C THR A 96 -5.14 -7.90 0.39
N ALA A 97 -5.83 -7.12 -0.46
CA ALA A 97 -5.22 -6.37 -1.54
C ALA A 97 -4.30 -5.26 -1.03
N CYS A 98 -4.72 -4.49 -0.01
CA CYS A 98 -3.89 -3.47 0.63
C CYS A 98 -2.59 -4.05 1.19
N LEU A 99 -2.69 -5.17 1.92
CA LEU A 99 -1.53 -5.83 2.51
C LEU A 99 -0.57 -6.36 1.44
N ILE A 100 -1.08 -7.03 0.41
CA ILE A 100 -0.25 -7.56 -0.69
C ILE A 100 0.41 -6.41 -1.47
N ALA A 101 -0.35 -5.39 -1.86
CA ALA A 101 0.18 -4.25 -2.60
C ALA A 101 1.22 -3.49 -1.78
N GLY A 102 0.95 -3.26 -0.50
CA GLY A 102 1.85 -2.62 0.43
C GLY A 102 3.15 -3.41 0.65
N LEU A 103 3.04 -4.73 0.83
CA LEU A 103 4.18 -5.62 0.96
C LEU A 103 5.02 -5.63 -0.32
N LEU A 104 4.41 -5.78 -1.49
CA LEU A 104 5.11 -5.72 -2.78
C LEU A 104 5.80 -4.36 -2.98
N ALA A 105 5.11 -3.26 -2.67
CA ALA A 105 5.68 -1.92 -2.77
C ALA A 105 6.91 -1.75 -1.86
N SER A 106 6.89 -2.33 -0.65
CA SER A 106 8.02 -2.27 0.29
C SER A 106 9.33 -2.86 -0.26
N PHE A 107 9.24 -3.83 -1.19
CA PHE A 107 10.40 -4.42 -1.86
C PHE A 107 10.72 -3.74 -3.18
N ILE A 108 9.71 -3.48 -4.01
CA ILE A 108 9.88 -2.96 -5.37
C ILE A 108 10.34 -1.49 -5.34
N VAL A 109 9.77 -0.67 -4.45
CA VAL A 109 10.05 0.77 -4.39
C VAL A 109 11.52 1.02 -4.08
N PRO A 110 12.14 0.48 -3.00
CA PRO A 110 13.56 0.73 -2.73
C PRO A 110 14.48 0.26 -3.85
N LEU A 111 14.18 -0.89 -4.48
CA LEU A 111 14.98 -1.44 -5.58
C LEU A 111 14.91 -0.54 -6.82
N LYS A 112 13.73 -0.14 -7.26
CA LYS A 112 13.59 0.77 -8.40
C LYS A 112 14.17 2.15 -8.11
N LEU A 113 13.88 2.70 -6.92
CA LEU A 113 14.33 4.03 -6.56
C LEU A 113 15.86 4.09 -6.49
N ARG A 114 16.54 3.03 -6.05
CA ARG A 114 18.01 2.92 -6.06
C ARG A 114 18.62 3.23 -7.43
N HIS A 115 18.04 2.68 -8.51
CA HIS A 115 18.56 2.85 -9.86
C HIS A 115 18.37 4.29 -10.39
N VAL A 116 17.27 4.95 -10.01
CA VAL A 116 16.92 6.29 -10.49
C VAL A 116 17.48 7.39 -9.58
N TRP A 117 17.86 7.06 -8.34
CA TRP A 117 18.31 8.01 -7.33
C TRP A 117 19.48 8.93 -7.75
N PRO A 118 20.52 8.45 -8.46
CA PRO A 118 21.61 9.32 -8.92
C PRO A 118 21.10 10.42 -9.86
N GLN A 119 20.16 10.10 -10.75
CA GLN A 119 19.55 11.03 -11.69
C GLN A 119 18.62 12.02 -10.96
N MET A 120 17.79 11.53 -10.03
CA MET A 120 16.92 12.37 -9.21
C MET A 120 17.70 13.39 -8.36
N ARG A 121 18.88 13.02 -7.84
CA ARG A 121 19.75 13.96 -7.11
C ARG A 121 20.32 15.06 -8.00
N LEU A 122 20.61 14.78 -9.26
CA LEU A 122 21.09 15.79 -10.20
C LEU A 122 20.00 16.81 -10.51
N VAL A 123 18.77 16.37 -10.72
CA VAL A 123 17.61 17.27 -10.93
C VAL A 123 17.34 18.13 -9.70
N MET A 124 17.35 17.54 -8.48
CA MET A 124 17.15 18.30 -7.23
C MET A 124 18.26 19.31 -6.93
N ARG A 125 19.47 19.12 -7.48
CA ARG A 125 20.58 20.09 -7.35
C ARG A 125 20.60 21.13 -8.46
N GLY A 126 20.11 20.81 -9.65
CA GLY A 126 20.06 21.71 -10.82
C GLY A 126 18.84 22.62 -10.88
N GLY A 127 17.84 22.42 -10.02
CA GLY A 127 16.66 23.31 -9.90
C GLY A 127 16.90 24.58 -9.06
N LYS A 128 18.13 25.09 -9.02
CA LYS A 128 18.50 26.37 -8.41
C LYS A 128 18.84 27.38 -9.48
#